data_AF-C4XRA3-F1
#
_entry.id   AF-C4XRA3-F1
#
_cell.length_a   1.000
_cell.length_b   1.000
_cell.length_c   1.000
_cell.angle_alpha   90.00
_cell.angle_beta   90.00
_cell.angle_gamma   90.00
#
_symmetry.space_group_name_H-M   'P 1'
#
loop_
_entity.id
_entity.type
_entity.pdbx_description
1 polymer ?
#
loop_
_entity_poly.entity_id
_entity_poly.type
_entity_poly.pdbx_seq_one_letter_code
_entity_poly.pdbx_strand_id
1 'polypeptide(L)'
;MRHWPVALGRPFCFRPGPPAASCLRDNVGVWPAGRGQGPGKGRIPREETMADQDIAGKAGEHFAAGCNCAQAVLRCFADQYGLDADTAVRLATGFGVGMGRGGACGAVSGAVMVLGLAGGGGGPDGAAAKAATYARAREFYDRFLERHGSLICRDLMELDPSTPDGLEQARREGRFTARCSRYVGDAAAIVSAMIESLPPRV
;
A
#
# COMPACT_ATOMS: atom_id res chain seq x y z
N MET A 1 -37.07 -25.15 36.28
CA MET A 1 -37.56 -24.03 35.47
C MET A 1 -37.47 -22.78 36.34
N ARG A 2 -36.56 -21.85 36.05
CA ARG A 2 -36.42 -20.59 36.79
C ARG A 2 -36.54 -19.43 35.81
N HIS A 3 -37.47 -18.55 36.13
CA HIS A 3 -37.99 -17.46 35.33
C HIS A 3 -37.02 -16.28 35.30
N TRP A 4 -36.89 -15.62 34.15
CA TRP A 4 -36.20 -14.34 33.96
C TRP A 4 -37.23 -13.22 34.00
N PRO A 5 -37.07 -12.15 34.82
CA PRO A 5 -38.02 -11.05 34.83
C PRO A 5 -37.78 -10.10 33.65
N VAL A 6 -38.85 -9.80 32.93
CA VAL A 6 -38.93 -8.77 31.90
C VAL A 6 -39.10 -7.43 32.60
N ALA A 7 -38.05 -6.60 32.62
CA ALA A 7 -38.13 -5.24 33.14
C ALA A 7 -38.62 -4.29 32.04
N LEU A 8 -39.82 -3.76 32.25
CA LEU A 8 -40.48 -2.73 31.44
C LEU A 8 -39.73 -1.39 31.52
N GLY A 9 -39.88 -0.62 30.45
CA GLY A 9 -39.06 0.54 30.08
C GLY A 9 -38.86 1.66 31.11
N ARG A 10 -37.71 2.31 30.99
CA ARG A 10 -37.53 3.73 31.34
C ARG A 10 -37.17 4.48 30.05
N PRO A 11 -37.88 5.56 29.71
CA PRO A 11 -37.62 6.30 28.48
C PRO A 11 -36.26 7.01 28.56
N PHE A 12 -35.50 6.92 27.47
CA PHE A 12 -34.23 7.60 27.29
C PHE A 12 -34.51 9.10 27.16
N CYS A 13 -34.38 9.86 28.25
CA CYS A 13 -34.45 11.31 28.20
C CYS A 13 -33.23 11.86 27.45
N PHE A 14 -33.42 12.16 26.17
CA PHE A 14 -32.52 12.95 25.34
C PHE A 14 -32.43 14.36 25.95
N ARG A 15 -31.27 14.73 26.46
CA ARG A 15 -31.04 16.07 27.02
C ARG A 15 -30.64 17.00 25.87
N PRO A 16 -31.44 18.00 25.48
CA PRO A 16 -31.05 18.92 24.42
C PRO A 16 -29.95 19.86 24.93
N GLY A 17 -28.86 19.98 24.18
CA GLY A 17 -27.86 21.04 24.37
C GLY A 17 -28.43 22.41 23.97
N PRO A 18 -27.86 23.52 24.49
CA PRO A 18 -28.38 24.87 24.26
C PRO A 18 -28.29 25.29 22.77
N PRO A 19 -29.19 26.15 22.28
CA PRO A 19 -29.24 26.51 20.87
C PRO A 19 -28.31 27.67 20.48
N ALA A 20 -27.66 27.43 19.34
CA ALA A 20 -27.41 28.31 18.19
C ALA A 20 -26.47 29.53 18.27
N ALA A 21 -25.85 29.74 17.09
CA ALA A 21 -25.37 30.99 16.52
C ALA A 21 -23.90 31.39 16.78
N SER A 22 -23.01 31.00 15.85
CA SER A 22 -22.18 31.91 15.03
C SER A 22 -20.97 31.18 14.42
N CYS A 23 -21.17 30.30 13.44
CA CYS A 23 -20.08 29.70 12.66
C CYS A 23 -20.27 29.92 11.15
N LEU A 24 -20.82 31.07 10.78
CA LEU A 24 -20.85 31.56 9.40
C LEU A 24 -20.35 33.00 9.41
N ARG A 25 -19.03 33.13 9.27
CA ARG A 25 -18.34 34.20 8.55
C ARG A 25 -16.83 33.92 8.58
N ASP A 26 -16.28 33.92 7.39
CA ASP A 26 -14.91 34.31 7.06
C ASP A 26 -13.78 33.35 7.47
N ASN A 27 -13.63 32.28 6.68
CA ASN A 27 -12.29 31.78 6.37
C ASN A 27 -12.18 31.33 4.91
N VAL A 28 -12.51 32.25 3.99
CA VAL A 28 -11.91 32.26 2.66
C VAL A 28 -10.45 32.66 2.84
N GLY A 29 -9.60 31.66 3.09
CA GLY A 29 -8.16 31.80 2.96
C GLY A 29 -7.84 32.16 1.52
N VAL A 30 -7.76 33.45 1.25
CA VAL A 30 -7.24 34.03 0.00
C VAL A 30 -5.81 33.54 -0.13
N TRP A 31 -5.57 32.55 -1.00
CA TRP A 31 -4.22 32.21 -1.41
C TRP A 31 -3.67 33.42 -2.19
N PRO A 32 -2.58 34.06 -1.75
CA PRO A 32 -2.05 35.19 -2.49
C PRO A 32 -1.51 34.69 -3.83
N ALA A 33 -2.10 35.19 -4.92
CA ALA A 33 -1.50 35.17 -6.24
C ALA A 33 -0.26 36.08 -6.20
N GLY A 34 0.92 35.46 -6.02
CA GLY A 34 2.18 36.18 -5.87
C GLY A 34 3.36 35.36 -6.35
N ARG A 35 4.01 35.87 -7.39
CA ARG A 35 5.18 35.36 -8.10
C ARG A 35 6.26 34.80 -7.18
N GLY A 36 6.57 33.51 -7.34
CA GLY A 36 7.81 32.89 -6.89
C GLY A 36 8.51 32.26 -8.10
N GLN A 37 9.52 32.95 -8.63
CA GLN A 37 10.48 32.35 -9.55
C GLN A 37 11.37 31.41 -8.73
N GLY A 38 10.97 30.13 -8.67
CA GLY A 38 11.83 29.03 -8.22
C GLY A 38 12.73 28.56 -9.36
N PRO A 39 13.94 28.04 -9.07
CA PRO A 39 14.96 27.81 -10.07
C PRO A 39 14.59 26.66 -10.99
N GLY A 40 14.72 26.90 -12.30
CA GLY A 40 14.96 25.90 -13.34
C GLY A 40 13.94 24.77 -13.45
N LYS A 41 13.04 24.89 -14.43
CA LYS A 41 12.43 23.74 -15.11
C LYS A 41 13.54 22.92 -15.78
N GLY A 42 14.22 22.09 -15.01
CA GLY A 42 14.98 20.95 -15.51
C GLY A 42 13.96 19.91 -15.96
N ARG A 43 13.67 19.88 -17.26
CA ARG A 43 13.03 18.74 -17.91
C ARG A 43 13.89 17.52 -17.55
N ILE A 44 13.37 16.59 -16.73
CA ILE A 44 14.03 15.31 -16.51
C ILE A 44 14.21 14.70 -17.91
N PRO A 45 15.46 14.48 -18.38
CA PRO A 45 15.71 13.92 -19.70
C PRO A 45 15.03 12.56 -19.80
N ARG A 46 14.33 12.32 -20.90
CA ARG A 46 13.59 11.08 -21.19
C ARG A 46 14.50 9.91 -21.60
N GLU A 47 15.75 9.91 -21.18
CA GLU A 47 16.77 8.93 -21.58
C GLU A 47 17.38 8.28 -20.36
N GLU A 48 16.64 7.32 -19.80
CA GLU A 48 17.15 6.14 -19.09
C GLU A 48 15.95 5.22 -18.84
N THR A 49 15.37 4.70 -19.91
CA THR A 49 14.49 3.54 -19.81
C THR A 49 15.34 2.36 -19.34
N MET A 50 15.30 2.06 -18.03
CA MET A 50 16.03 0.95 -17.40
C MET A 50 15.39 -0.41 -17.76
N ALA A 51 15.34 -0.73 -19.05
CA ALA A 51 14.82 -1.97 -19.60
C ALA A 51 15.76 -3.19 -19.40
N ASP A 52 16.71 -3.13 -18.46
CA ASP A 52 17.71 -4.20 -18.27
C ASP A 52 18.12 -4.42 -16.80
N GLN A 53 17.22 -4.09 -15.86
CA GLN A 53 17.54 -4.26 -14.44
C GLN A 53 16.59 -5.28 -13.84
N ASP A 54 17.16 -6.37 -13.32
CA ASP A 54 16.47 -7.44 -12.62
C ASP A 54 15.73 -6.90 -11.38
N ILE A 55 14.50 -6.40 -11.59
CA ILE A 55 13.67 -5.79 -10.55
C ILE A 55 13.30 -6.80 -9.47
N ALA A 56 13.18 -8.07 -9.84
CA ALA A 56 12.93 -9.16 -8.91
C ALA A 56 14.15 -9.40 -8.01
N GLY A 57 15.35 -9.42 -8.60
CA GLY A 57 16.63 -9.49 -7.89
C GLY A 57 16.80 -8.33 -6.91
N LYS A 58 16.59 -7.09 -7.37
CA LYS A 58 16.66 -5.90 -6.51
C LYS A 58 15.68 -5.93 -5.34
N ALA A 59 14.44 -6.37 -5.58
CA ALA A 59 13.46 -6.52 -4.50
C ALA A 59 13.93 -7.60 -3.50
N GLY A 60 14.51 -8.69 -4.01
CA GLY A 60 15.17 -9.72 -3.20
C GLY A 60 16.33 -9.16 -2.36
N GLU A 61 17.19 -8.33 -2.93
CA GLU A 61 18.31 -7.67 -2.22
C GLU A 61 17.80 -6.75 -1.10
N HIS A 62 16.78 -5.94 -1.36
CA HIS A 62 16.18 -5.09 -0.34
C HIS A 62 15.59 -5.92 0.80
N PHE A 63 14.91 -7.03 0.48
CA PHE A 63 14.38 -7.95 1.48
C PHE A 63 15.50 -8.60 2.31
N ALA A 64 16.56 -9.08 1.66
CA ALA A 64 17.74 -9.63 2.32
C ALA A 64 18.47 -8.60 3.21
N ALA A 65 18.42 -7.32 2.85
CA ALA A 65 18.96 -6.22 3.63
C ALA A 65 18.07 -5.79 4.83
N GLY A 66 16.99 -6.52 5.12
CA GLY A 66 16.15 -6.30 6.30
C GLY A 66 14.88 -5.48 6.04
N CYS A 67 14.56 -5.14 4.79
CA CYS A 67 13.24 -4.60 4.47
C CYS A 67 12.17 -5.68 4.65
N ASN A 68 11.00 -5.29 5.13
CA ASN A 68 9.82 -6.15 5.02
C ASN A 68 9.38 -6.28 3.55
N CYS A 69 8.47 -7.22 3.26
CA CYS A 69 8.04 -7.51 1.89
C CYS A 69 7.49 -6.29 1.13
N ALA A 70 6.72 -5.43 1.80
CA ALA A 70 6.14 -4.24 1.18
C ALA A 70 7.19 -3.16 0.93
N GLN A 71 8.09 -2.95 1.90
CA GLN A 71 9.22 -2.03 1.79
C GLN A 71 10.14 -2.43 0.63
N ALA A 72 10.46 -3.72 0.53
CA ALA A 72 11.33 -4.26 -0.51
C ALA A 72 10.76 -4.00 -1.91
N VAL A 73 9.47 -4.27 -2.13
CA VAL A 73 8.80 -4.01 -3.41
C VAL A 73 8.69 -2.52 -3.69
N LEU A 74 8.15 -1.72 -2.77
CA LEU A 74 7.90 -0.29 -3.01
C LEU A 74 9.20 0.48 -3.27
N ARG A 75 10.26 0.19 -2.51
CA ARG A 75 11.56 0.85 -2.64
C ARG A 75 12.17 0.71 -4.04
N CYS A 76 11.94 -0.42 -4.72
CA CYS A 76 12.45 -0.66 -6.07
C CYS A 76 11.93 0.36 -7.11
N PHE A 77 10.76 0.95 -6.87
CA PHE A 77 10.09 1.86 -7.81
C PHE A 77 10.04 3.30 -7.28
N ALA A 78 10.53 3.55 -6.06
CA ALA A 78 10.36 4.83 -5.39
C ALA A 78 10.98 5.98 -6.21
N ASP A 79 12.25 5.83 -6.60
CA ASP A 79 13.00 6.85 -7.34
C ASP A 79 12.36 7.16 -8.70
N GLN A 80 11.85 6.14 -9.41
CA GLN A 80 11.17 6.28 -10.70
C GLN A 80 9.96 7.22 -10.63
N TYR A 81 9.30 7.29 -9.47
CA TYR A 81 8.09 8.10 -9.27
C TYR A 81 8.31 9.30 -8.35
N GLY A 82 9.58 9.67 -8.11
CA GLY A 82 9.94 10.84 -7.30
C GLY A 82 9.59 10.68 -5.81
N LEU A 83 9.44 9.44 -5.33
CA LEU A 83 9.30 9.13 -3.92
C LEU A 83 10.69 8.80 -3.36
N ASP A 84 11.14 9.52 -2.34
CA ASP A 84 12.43 9.21 -1.73
C ASP A 84 12.38 7.85 -1.00
N ALA A 85 13.52 7.15 -0.99
CA ALA A 85 13.60 5.81 -0.44
C ALA A 85 13.26 5.73 1.06
N ASP A 86 13.60 6.74 1.87
CA ASP A 86 13.28 6.77 3.31
C ASP A 86 11.77 6.86 3.52
N THR A 87 11.11 7.78 2.82
CA THR A 87 9.65 7.91 2.86
C THR A 87 8.97 6.63 2.37
N ALA A 88 9.44 6.02 1.28
CA ALA A 88 8.92 4.74 0.80
C ALA A 88 8.98 3.65 1.88
N VAL A 89 10.15 3.48 2.51
CA VAL A 89 10.35 2.49 3.58
C VAL A 89 9.46 2.80 4.79
N ARG A 90 9.37 4.07 5.19
CA ARG A 90 8.54 4.50 6.33
C ARG A 90 7.06 4.25 6.07
N LEU A 91 6.54 4.63 4.90
CA LEU A 91 5.15 4.39 4.51
C LEU A 91 4.80 2.90 4.54
N ALA A 92 5.69 2.04 4.04
CA ALA A 92 5.47 0.60 3.96
C ALA A 92 5.78 -0.17 5.26
N THR A 93 6.23 0.49 6.33
CA THR A 93 6.68 -0.19 7.58
C THR A 93 5.59 -1.05 8.20
N GLY A 94 4.36 -0.52 8.26
CA GLY A 94 3.23 -1.22 8.89
C GLY A 94 2.68 -2.42 8.11
N PHE A 95 3.20 -2.70 6.91
CA PHE A 95 2.70 -3.74 6.01
C PHE A 95 3.42 -5.09 6.18
N GLY A 96 4.48 -5.14 6.99
CA GLY A 96 5.20 -6.37 7.32
C GLY A 96 4.32 -7.41 8.03
N VAL A 97 4.65 -8.70 7.91
CA VAL A 97 3.88 -9.82 8.50
C VAL A 97 2.39 -9.75 8.09
N GLY A 98 2.14 -9.28 6.87
CA GLY A 98 0.82 -9.05 6.30
C GLY A 98 -0.02 -7.99 7.03
N MET A 99 0.63 -6.92 7.45
CA MET A 99 0.18 -5.88 8.39
C MET A 99 -0.02 -6.31 9.84
N GLY A 100 1.00 -7.00 10.35
CA GLY A 100 1.17 -7.29 11.78
C GLY A 100 0.26 -8.38 12.33
N ARG A 101 -0.60 -8.95 11.47
CA ARG A 101 -1.63 -9.91 11.89
C ARG A 101 -1.89 -11.01 10.86
N GLY A 102 -0.92 -11.34 10.01
CA GLY A 102 -1.04 -12.43 9.03
C GLY A 102 -2.15 -12.22 7.99
N GLY A 103 -2.53 -10.97 7.73
CA GLY A 103 -3.59 -10.59 6.80
C GLY A 103 -3.07 -10.47 5.37
N ALA A 104 -3.41 -9.38 4.68
CA ALA A 104 -3.01 -9.12 3.30
C ALA A 104 -1.49 -9.16 3.14
N CYS A 105 -0.98 -9.89 2.14
CA CYS A 105 0.45 -10.04 1.89
C CYS A 105 1.15 -8.68 1.72
N GLY A 106 2.32 -8.53 2.36
CA GLY A 106 3.12 -7.31 2.27
C GLY A 106 3.62 -7.03 0.86
N ALA A 107 4.11 -8.05 0.14
CA ALA A 107 4.59 -7.90 -1.24
C ALA A 107 3.47 -7.43 -2.19
N VAL A 108 2.28 -8.02 -2.06
CA VAL A 108 1.06 -7.61 -2.79
C VAL A 108 0.70 -6.16 -2.47
N SER A 109 0.74 -5.79 -1.20
CA SER A 109 0.42 -4.42 -0.77
C SER A 109 1.43 -3.40 -1.32
N GLY A 110 2.72 -3.74 -1.32
CA GLY A 110 3.77 -2.93 -1.95
C GLY A 110 3.50 -2.72 -3.44
N ALA A 111 3.21 -3.78 -4.18
CA ALA A 111 2.90 -3.68 -5.61
C ALA A 111 1.67 -2.78 -5.89
N VAL A 112 0.62 -2.86 -5.06
CA VAL A 112 -0.55 -1.98 -5.19
C VAL A 112 -0.19 -0.52 -4.94
N MET A 113 0.71 -0.23 -3.99
CA MET A 113 1.24 1.12 -3.80
C MET A 113 1.97 1.61 -5.05
N VAL A 114 2.79 0.75 -5.68
CA VAL A 114 3.48 1.07 -6.94
C VAL A 114 2.48 1.37 -8.06
N LEU A 115 1.39 0.60 -8.20
CA LEU A 115 0.33 0.90 -9.19
C LEU A 115 -0.32 2.27 -8.94
N GLY A 116 -0.50 2.65 -7.68
CA GLY A 116 -0.94 3.99 -7.29
C GLY A 116 0.06 5.08 -7.72
N LEU A 117 1.36 4.86 -7.49
CA LEU A 117 2.42 5.75 -7.97
C LEU A 117 2.52 5.81 -9.49
N ALA A 118 2.19 4.72 -10.20
CA ALA A 118 2.28 4.63 -11.65
C ALA A 118 1.13 5.33 -12.38
N GLY A 119 -0.10 5.27 -11.84
CA GLY A 119 -1.27 5.80 -12.54
C GLY A 119 -2.46 6.23 -11.68
N GLY A 120 -2.26 6.45 -10.38
CA GLY A 120 -3.29 6.90 -9.45
C GLY A 120 -3.76 8.34 -9.67
N GLY A 121 -5.03 8.59 -9.36
CA GLY A 121 -5.63 9.92 -9.33
C GLY A 121 -5.55 10.51 -7.92
N GLY A 122 -4.77 11.58 -7.75
CA GLY A 122 -4.76 12.36 -6.51
C GLY A 122 -6.02 13.21 -6.37
N GLY A 123 -6.62 13.23 -5.18
CA GLY A 123 -7.69 14.17 -4.85
C GLY A 123 -9.07 13.92 -5.50
N PRO A 124 -10.02 14.86 -5.33
CA PRO A 124 -11.42 14.72 -5.75
C PRO A 124 -11.60 14.54 -7.27
N ASP A 125 -10.72 15.14 -8.07
CA ASP A 125 -10.82 15.15 -9.53
C ASP A 125 -10.18 13.90 -10.18
N GLY A 126 -9.61 13.00 -9.37
CA GLY A 126 -8.88 11.81 -9.81
C GLY A 126 -9.73 10.58 -10.13
N ALA A 127 -11.05 10.71 -10.32
CA ALA A 127 -11.99 9.58 -10.39
C ALA A 127 -11.64 8.54 -11.49
N ALA A 128 -11.32 9.01 -12.71
CA ALA A 128 -10.96 8.12 -13.81
C ALA A 128 -9.64 7.37 -13.56
N ALA A 129 -8.62 8.07 -13.07
CA ALA A 129 -7.32 7.48 -12.74
C ALA A 129 -7.42 6.51 -11.55
N LYS A 130 -8.27 6.80 -10.57
CA LYS A 130 -8.62 5.89 -9.47
C LYS A 130 -9.28 4.61 -9.98
N ALA A 131 -10.27 4.71 -10.87
CA ALA A 131 -10.92 3.55 -11.48
C ALA A 131 -9.92 2.70 -12.29
N ALA A 132 -9.06 3.34 -13.08
CA ALA A 132 -8.01 2.65 -13.83
C ALA A 132 -7.01 1.94 -12.89
N THR A 133 -6.65 2.56 -11.78
CA THR A 133 -5.76 1.95 -10.77
C THR A 133 -6.42 0.74 -10.10
N TYR A 134 -7.73 0.79 -9.85
CA TYR A 134 -8.47 -0.36 -9.32
C TYR A 134 -8.55 -1.52 -10.31
N ALA A 135 -8.74 -1.24 -11.60
CA ALA A 135 -8.70 -2.26 -12.64
C ALA A 135 -7.33 -2.96 -12.67
N ARG A 136 -6.24 -2.18 -12.63
CA ARG A 136 -4.87 -2.72 -12.57
C ARG A 136 -4.61 -3.51 -11.29
N ALA A 137 -5.08 -3.04 -10.14
CA ALA A 137 -4.92 -3.77 -8.90
C ALA A 137 -5.61 -5.15 -8.96
N ARG A 138 -6.80 -5.23 -9.55
CA ARG A 138 -7.50 -6.51 -9.76
C ARG A 138 -6.70 -7.44 -10.67
N GLU A 139 -6.22 -6.94 -11.80
CA GLU A 139 -5.38 -7.73 -12.70
C GLU A 139 -4.09 -8.22 -12.03
N PHE A 140 -3.45 -7.38 -11.22
CA PHE A 140 -2.29 -7.77 -10.43
C PHE A 140 -2.65 -8.91 -9.45
N TYR A 141 -3.79 -8.79 -8.76
CA TYR A 141 -4.27 -9.84 -7.86
C TYR A 141 -4.51 -11.15 -8.59
N ASP A 142 -5.14 -11.12 -9.77
CA ASP A 142 -5.42 -12.32 -10.56
C ASP A 142 -4.11 -13.03 -10.94
N ARG A 143 -3.12 -12.28 -11.45
CA ARG A 143 -1.79 -12.81 -11.81
C ARG A 143 -1.03 -13.38 -10.60
N PHE A 144 -1.08 -12.69 -9.46
CA PHE A 144 -0.41 -13.18 -8.24
C PHE A 144 -1.12 -14.42 -7.68
N LEU A 145 -2.46 -14.43 -7.70
CA LEU A 145 -3.28 -15.53 -7.22
C LEU A 145 -3.11 -16.78 -8.10
N GLU A 146 -3.05 -16.62 -9.43
CA GLU A 146 -2.75 -17.72 -10.36
C GLU A 146 -1.41 -18.39 -10.03
N ARG A 147 -0.41 -17.60 -9.64
CA ARG A 147 0.94 -18.11 -9.37
C ARG A 147 1.12 -18.70 -7.96
N HIS A 148 0.38 -18.21 -6.98
CA HIS A 148 0.63 -18.50 -5.55
C HIS A 148 -0.57 -19.03 -4.77
N GLY A 149 -1.78 -18.99 -5.33
CA GLY A 149 -3.00 -19.54 -4.75
C GLY A 149 -3.64 -18.73 -3.62
N SER A 150 -2.96 -17.72 -3.04
CA SER A 150 -3.55 -16.81 -2.06
C SER A 150 -2.94 -15.40 -2.12
N LEU A 151 -3.67 -14.44 -1.56
CA LEU A 151 -3.21 -13.07 -1.30
C LEU A 151 -2.97 -12.84 0.22
N ILE A 152 -3.26 -13.84 1.04
CA ILE A 152 -3.22 -13.76 2.50
C ILE A 152 -1.92 -14.38 3.01
N CYS A 153 -1.20 -13.63 3.85
CA CYS A 153 0.13 -13.98 4.33
C CYS A 153 0.16 -15.32 5.07
N ARG A 154 -0.84 -15.61 5.91
CA ARG A 154 -0.90 -16.86 6.68
C ARG A 154 -1.08 -18.09 5.78
N ASP A 155 -1.85 -17.95 4.71
CA ASP A 155 -2.12 -19.03 3.76
C ASP A 155 -0.88 -19.30 2.92
N LEU A 156 -0.26 -18.23 2.41
CA LEU A 156 0.99 -18.29 1.65
C LEU A 156 2.13 -18.93 2.46
N MET A 157 2.20 -18.60 3.75
CA MET A 157 3.19 -19.17 4.65
C MET A 157 2.79 -20.53 5.22
N GLU A 158 1.56 -21.01 5.00
CA GLU A 158 0.98 -22.21 5.62
C GLU A 158 1.20 -22.24 7.14
N LEU A 159 1.10 -21.06 7.76
CA LEU A 159 1.39 -20.83 9.18
C LEU A 159 0.82 -19.47 9.56
N ASP A 160 0.27 -19.36 10.77
CA ASP A 160 -0.27 -18.09 11.28
C ASP A 160 0.80 -17.26 12.01
N PRO A 161 1.34 -16.17 11.43
CA PRO A 161 2.33 -15.34 12.10
C PRO A 161 1.72 -14.28 13.03
N SER A 162 0.39 -14.27 13.21
CA SER A 162 -0.29 -13.33 14.10
C SER A 162 -0.26 -13.75 15.56
N THR A 163 0.06 -15.02 15.83
CA THR A 163 0.30 -15.53 17.18
C THR A 163 1.80 -15.50 17.50
N PRO A 164 2.18 -15.32 18.78
CA PRO A 164 3.59 -15.39 19.19
C PRO A 164 4.26 -16.70 18.77
N ASP A 165 3.58 -17.84 18.98
CA ASP A 165 4.12 -19.16 18.66
C ASP A 165 4.30 -19.36 17.15
N GLY A 166 3.34 -18.91 16.34
CA GLY A 166 3.43 -19.04 14.90
C GLY A 166 4.46 -18.09 14.29
N LEU A 167 4.65 -16.89 14.85
CA LEU A 167 5.74 -16.01 14.43
C LEU A 167 7.11 -16.59 14.78
N GLU A 168 7.26 -17.15 15.98
CA GLU A 168 8.51 -17.78 16.41
C GLU A 168 8.82 -19.01 15.56
N GLN A 169 7.81 -19.84 15.29
CA GLN A 169 7.94 -20.98 14.39
C GLN A 169 8.37 -20.54 12.98
N ALA A 170 7.77 -19.48 12.44
CA ALA A 170 8.13 -18.96 11.11
C ALA A 170 9.60 -18.54 11.05
N ARG A 171 10.13 -17.95 12.13
CA ARG A 171 11.55 -17.56 12.25
C ARG A 171 12.45 -18.77 12.35
N ARG A 172 12.15 -19.70 13.26
CA ARG A 172 12.92 -20.93 13.50
C ARG A 172 13.06 -21.78 12.23
N GLU A 173 11.99 -21.87 11.45
CA GLU A 173 11.96 -22.64 10.19
C GLU A 173 12.45 -21.85 8.98
N GLY A 174 12.84 -20.58 9.15
CA GLY A 174 13.33 -19.74 8.06
C GLY A 174 12.28 -19.48 6.96
N ARG A 175 10.98 -19.54 7.27
CA ARG A 175 9.90 -19.44 6.27
C ARG A 175 9.90 -18.10 5.54
N PHE A 176 10.30 -17.03 6.20
CA PHE A 176 10.43 -15.71 5.56
C PHE A 176 11.45 -15.73 4.41
N THR A 177 12.61 -16.33 4.63
CA THR A 177 13.64 -16.47 3.59
C THR A 177 13.23 -17.48 2.53
N ALA A 178 12.65 -18.62 2.93
CA ALA A 178 12.30 -19.71 2.01
C ALA A 178 11.09 -19.38 1.11
N ARG A 179 10.14 -18.57 1.58
CA ARG A 179 8.89 -18.27 0.87
C ARG A 179 8.75 -16.80 0.49
N CYS A 180 8.95 -15.87 1.43
CA CYS A 180 8.68 -14.46 1.16
C CYS A 180 9.66 -13.84 0.16
N SER A 181 10.90 -14.31 0.08
CA SER A 181 11.86 -13.89 -0.96
C SER A 181 11.29 -14.08 -2.38
N ARG A 182 10.69 -15.25 -2.64
CA ARG A 182 10.01 -15.55 -3.90
C ARG A 182 8.81 -14.64 -4.13
N TYR A 183 7.94 -14.46 -3.13
CA TYR A 183 6.76 -13.59 -3.26
C TYR A 183 7.13 -12.13 -3.53
N VAL A 184 8.22 -11.65 -2.94
CA VAL A 184 8.75 -10.29 -3.16
C VAL A 184 9.22 -10.13 -4.60
N GLY A 185 10.08 -11.04 -5.09
CA GLY A 185 10.58 -10.99 -6.46
C GLY A 185 9.45 -11.13 -7.48
N ASP A 186 8.53 -12.06 -7.25
CA ASP A 186 7.39 -12.32 -8.13
C ASP A 186 6.42 -11.13 -8.18
N ALA A 187 6.10 -10.50 -7.03
CA ALA A 187 5.30 -9.29 -7.01
C ALA A 187 5.95 -8.12 -7.75
N ALA A 188 7.27 -7.92 -7.56
CA ALA A 188 8.03 -6.87 -8.24
C ALA A 188 8.05 -7.09 -9.77
N ALA A 189 8.29 -8.32 -10.22
CA ALA A 189 8.29 -8.66 -11.64
C ALA A 189 6.90 -8.46 -12.28
N ILE A 190 5.83 -8.94 -11.64
CA ILE A 190 4.46 -8.79 -12.15
C ILE A 190 4.11 -7.32 -12.30
N VAL A 191 4.38 -6.49 -11.27
CA VAL A 191 4.01 -5.08 -11.32
C VAL A 191 4.87 -4.29 -12.31
N SER A 192 6.16 -4.61 -12.48
CA SER A 192 7.01 -4.00 -13.51
C SER A 192 6.47 -4.25 -14.90
N ALA A 193 6.16 -5.51 -15.23
CA ALA A 193 5.61 -5.88 -16.53
C ALA A 193 4.27 -5.19 -16.82
N MET A 194 3.43 -5.00 -15.79
CA MET A 194 2.18 -4.25 -15.94
C MET A 194 2.42 -2.76 -16.18
N ILE A 195 3.42 -2.17 -15.54
CA ILE A 195 3.75 -0.75 -15.66
C ILE A 195 4.38 -0.42 -17.02
N GLU A 196 5.25 -1.29 -17.54
CA GLU A 196 5.86 -1.12 -18.87
C GLU A 196 4.82 -1.07 -19.99
N SER A 197 3.66 -1.70 -19.79
CA SER A 197 2.54 -1.63 -20.73
C SER A 197 1.70 -0.35 -20.66
N LEU A 198 2.00 0.57 -19.73
CA LEU A 198 1.23 1.80 -19.54
C LEU A 198 1.64 2.91 -20.52
N PRO A 199 0.67 3.72 -21.00
CA PRO A 199 1.01 4.92 -21.75
C PRO A 199 1.77 5.91 -20.87
N PRO A 200 2.76 6.64 -21.42
CA PRO A 200 3.54 7.61 -20.65
C PRO A 200 2.63 8.73 -20.12
N ARG A 201 2.89 9.18 -18.89
CA ARG A 201 2.22 10.36 -18.33
C ARG A 201 2.54 11.58 -19.22
N VAL A 202 1.49 12.24 -19.70
CA VAL A 202 1.54 13.50 -20.48
C VAL A 202 1.55 14.69 -19.52
#